data_AF-A0A973H6G4-F1
#
_entry.id   AF-A0A973H6G4-F1
#
_cell.length_a   1.000
_cell.length_b   1.000
_cell.length_c   1.000
_cell.angle_alpha   90.00
_cell.angle_beta   90.00
_cell.angle_gamma   90.00
#
_symmetry.space_group_name_H-M   'P 1'
#
loop_
_entity.id
_entity.type
_entity.pdbx_description
1 polymer ?
#
loop_
_entity_poly.entity_id
_entity_poly.type
_entity_poly.pdbx_seq_one_letter_code
_entity_poly.pdbx_strand_id
1 'polypeptide(L)'
;RPTAPLRADCIADSAGGLTFDVTVDGKGGAAHLVLRRRDGHEEVFLPLTPAADGRLRAALPSSVGLPEGCWDAYARVDDGERRLMPGLMDLRAADGRVPYETRHGNLSLRCGK
;
A
#
# COMPACT_ATOMS: atom_id res chain seq x y z
N ARG A 1 10.38 22.84 2.60
CA ARG A 1 10.78 22.03 1.41
C ARG A 1 9.54 21.25 0.97
N PRO A 2 9.21 21.16 -0.32
CA PRO A 2 8.20 20.20 -0.75
C PRO A 2 8.72 18.81 -0.36
N THR A 3 7.97 18.09 0.45
CA THR A 3 8.28 16.70 0.77
C THR A 3 8.12 15.90 -0.52
N ALA A 4 9.12 15.10 -0.89
CA ALA A 4 8.99 14.23 -2.06
C ALA A 4 7.73 13.35 -1.89
N PRO A 5 7.05 13.00 -2.99
CA PRO A 5 5.88 12.14 -2.90
C PRO A 5 6.26 10.78 -2.32
N LEU A 6 5.40 10.27 -1.45
CA LEU A 6 5.63 8.99 -0.80
C LEU A 6 5.29 7.84 -1.75
N ARG A 7 6.26 6.98 -2.02
CA ARG A 7 6.13 5.86 -2.96
C ARG A 7 6.13 4.53 -2.24
N ALA A 8 5.35 3.59 -2.77
CA ALA A 8 5.36 2.21 -2.33
C ALA A 8 5.70 1.29 -3.51
N ASP A 9 6.73 0.46 -3.33
CA ASP A 9 6.97 -0.68 -4.20
C ASP A 9 6.03 -1.81 -3.79
N CYS A 10 5.43 -2.50 -4.75
CA CYS A 10 4.49 -3.58 -4.51
C CYS A 10 5.02 -4.89 -5.07
N ILE A 11 4.95 -5.95 -4.28
CA ILE A 11 5.32 -7.30 -4.70
C ILE A 11 4.15 -8.21 -4.38
N ALA A 12 3.64 -8.89 -5.41
CA ALA A 12 2.65 -9.94 -5.24
C ALA A 12 3.32 -11.29 -5.01
N ASP A 13 2.76 -12.07 -4.08
CA ASP A 13 3.11 -13.46 -3.90
C ASP A 13 2.02 -14.39 -4.47
N SER A 14 2.41 -15.63 -4.75
CA SER A 14 1.52 -16.63 -5.35
C SER A 14 0.43 -17.16 -4.41
N ALA A 15 0.44 -16.78 -3.13
CA ALA A 15 -0.61 -17.13 -2.18
C ALA A 15 -1.73 -16.07 -2.13
N GLY A 16 -1.68 -15.05 -2.99
CA GLY A 16 -2.62 -13.93 -3.03
C GLY A 16 -2.30 -12.83 -2.02
N GLY A 17 -1.12 -12.87 -1.40
CA GLY A 17 -0.60 -11.82 -0.55
C GLY A 17 0.09 -10.70 -1.33
N LEU A 18 0.20 -9.54 -0.69
CA LEU A 18 0.95 -8.40 -1.20
C LEU A 18 1.89 -7.87 -0.12
N THR A 19 3.10 -7.48 -0.52
CA THR A 19 3.96 -6.65 0.32
C THR A 19 4.10 -5.26 -0.29
N PHE A 20 4.17 -4.26 0.59
CA PHE A 20 4.31 -2.85 0.25
C PHE A 20 5.54 -2.29 0.93
N ASP A 21 6.55 -1.92 0.16
CA ASP A 21 7.77 -1.27 0.64
C ASP A 21 7.69 0.24 0.40
N VAL A 22 7.47 0.98 1.48
CA VAL A 22 7.31 2.43 1.47
C VAL A 22 8.65 3.10 1.75
N THR A 23 9.10 3.95 0.83
CA THR A 23 10.30 4.77 1.04
C THR A 23 9.92 6.03 1.83
N VAL A 24 10.37 6.16 3.08
CA VAL A 24 10.09 7.31 3.95
C VAL A 24 11.33 8.17 4.16
N ASP A 25 11.21 9.48 3.96
CA ASP A 25 12.25 10.46 4.29
C ASP A 25 12.15 10.83 5.78
N GLY A 26 12.61 9.96 6.69
CA GLY A 26 12.67 10.31 8.12
C GLY A 26 12.59 9.13 9.09
N LYS A 27 12.98 9.37 10.35
CA LYS A 27 12.85 8.41 11.45
C LYS A 27 11.67 8.77 12.36
N GLY A 28 10.80 7.79 12.59
CA GLY A 28 10.23 7.52 13.92
C GLY A 28 8.78 7.93 14.15
N GLY A 29 7.89 6.94 14.08
CA GLY A 29 6.49 7.02 14.53
C GLY A 29 5.75 5.70 14.29
N ALA A 30 4.59 5.51 14.91
CA ALA A 30 3.69 4.41 14.53
C ALA A 30 3.15 4.71 13.12
N ALA A 31 3.57 3.90 12.14
CA ALA A 31 3.21 4.09 10.75
C ALA A 31 2.23 3.00 10.29
N HIS A 32 1.25 3.37 9.49
CA HIS A 32 0.29 2.42 8.90
C HIS A 32 0.16 2.65 7.40
N LEU A 33 0.07 1.55 6.66
CA LEU A 33 -0.55 1.56 5.33
C LEU A 33 -2.05 1.47 5.54
N VAL A 34 -2.80 2.38 4.92
CA VAL A 34 -4.26 2.38 4.94
C VAL A 34 -4.76 2.07 3.53
N LEU A 35 -5.57 1.02 3.42
CA LEU A 35 -6.33 0.72 2.21
C LEU A 35 -7.77 1.15 2.46
N ARG A 36 -8.25 2.14 1.70
CA ARG A 36 -9.62 2.68 1.82
C ARG A 36 -10.45 2.29 0.61
N ARG A 37 -11.61 1.65 0.81
CA ARG A 37 -12.50 1.29 -0.29
C ARG A 37 -13.06 2.55 -0.95
N ARG A 38 -13.02 2.63 -2.28
CA ARG A 38 -13.46 3.83 -3.02
C ARG A 38 -14.98 4.02 -2.99
N ASP A 39 -15.70 2.92 -3.07
CA ASP A 39 -17.16 2.90 -3.18
C ASP A 39 -17.84 2.48 -1.86
N GLY A 40 -17.17 2.71 -0.72
CA GLY A 40 -17.61 2.28 0.60
C GLY A 40 -16.94 3.05 1.74
N HIS A 41 -17.09 2.52 2.96
CA HIS A 41 -16.53 3.11 4.18
C HIS A 41 -15.45 2.23 4.82
N GLU A 42 -15.16 1.08 4.21
CA GLU A 42 -14.23 0.11 4.75
C GLU A 42 -12.78 0.60 4.61
N GLU A 43 -12.04 0.43 5.70
CA GLU A 43 -10.62 0.68 5.78
C GLU A 43 -9.89 -0.54 6.36
N VAL A 44 -8.72 -0.84 5.82
CA VAL A 44 -7.78 -1.82 6.38
C VAL A 44 -6.50 -1.11 6.74
N PHE A 45 -6.05 -1.32 7.98
CA PHE A 45 -4.82 -0.75 8.52
C PHE A 45 -3.78 -1.86 8.63
N LEU A 46 -2.66 -1.71 7.94
CA LEU A 46 -1.53 -2.64 8.03
C LEU A 46 -0.37 -1.91 8.69
N PRO A 47 0.28 -2.50 9.71
CA PRO A 47 1.43 -1.88 10.34
C PRO A 47 2.57 -1.75 9.32
N LEU A 48 3.18 -0.57 9.26
CA LEU A 48 4.43 -0.33 8.55
C LEU A 48 5.59 -0.56 9.51
N THR A 49 6.32 -1.66 9.32
CA THR A 49 7.45 -2.04 10.16
C THR A 49 8.77 -1.72 9.48
N PRO A 50 9.85 -1.38 10.22
CA PRO A 50 11.16 -1.17 9.63
C PRO A 50 11.63 -2.37 8.79
N ALA A 51 12.11 -2.08 7.59
CA ALA A 51 12.71 -3.03 6.66
C ALA A 51 14.14 -2.60 6.29
N ALA A 52 14.78 -3.34 5.37
CA ALA A 52 16.11 -2.99 4.86
C ALA A 52 16.10 -1.62 4.16
N ASP A 53 17.30 -1.02 4.03
CA ASP A 53 17.53 0.19 3.23
C ASP A 53 16.70 1.41 3.63
N GLY A 54 16.33 1.51 4.92
CA GLY A 54 15.57 2.65 5.45
C GLY A 54 14.11 2.69 5.00
N ARG A 55 13.58 1.56 4.51
CA ARG A 55 12.19 1.43 4.08
C ARG A 55 11.30 0.95 5.23
N LEU A 56 10.00 1.19 5.09
CA LEU A 56 8.98 0.55 5.91
C LEU A 56 8.21 -0.47 5.08
N ARG A 57 7.90 -1.63 5.66
CA ARG A 57 7.17 -2.69 4.99
C ARG A 57 5.82 -2.93 5.66
N ALA A 58 4.78 -3.02 4.85
CA ALA A 58 3.49 -3.56 5.24
C ALA A 58 3.25 -4.86 4.47
N ALA A 59 2.72 -5.87 5.16
CA ALA A 59 2.24 -7.09 4.55
C ALA A 59 0.72 -7.09 4.56
N LEU A 60 0.11 -7.42 3.42
CA LEU A 60 -1.29 -7.76 3.27
C LEU A 60 -1.38 -9.27 3.00
N PRO A 61 -1.53 -10.10 4.03
CA PRO A 61 -1.77 -11.52 3.86
C PRO A 61 -3.07 -11.79 3.09
N SER A 62 -3.13 -12.92 2.39
CA SER A 62 -4.35 -13.38 1.71
C SER A 62 -5.52 -13.64 2.66
N SER A 63 -5.24 -13.94 3.94
CA SER A 63 -6.25 -14.11 4.99
C SER A 63 -6.99 -12.83 5.37
N VAL A 64 -6.45 -11.64 5.06
CA VAL A 64 -7.16 -10.38 5.29
C VAL A 64 -8.30 -10.27 4.28
N GLY A 65 -9.54 -10.30 4.75
CA GLY A 65 -10.71 -10.16 3.89
C GLY A 65 -10.82 -8.75 3.34
N LEU A 66 -10.74 -8.62 2.02
CA LEU A 66 -11.02 -7.38 1.29
C LEU A 66 -12.20 -7.62 0.35
N PRO A 67 -13.34 -6.95 0.57
CA PRO A 67 -14.41 -6.92 -0.41
C PRO A 67 -13.92 -6.55 -1.81
N GLU A 68 -14.58 -7.10 -2.83
CA GLU A 68 -14.34 -6.73 -4.23
C GLU A 68 -14.47 -5.22 -4.44
N GLY A 69 -13.63 -4.70 -5.33
CA GLY A 69 -13.65 -3.30 -5.74
C GLY A 69 -12.27 -2.64 -5.73
N CYS A 70 -12.30 -1.31 -5.77
CA CYS A 70 -11.10 -0.48 -5.76
C CYS A 70 -10.77 -0.02 -4.34
N TRP A 71 -9.51 -0.15 -3.97
CA TRP A 71 -8.97 0.26 -2.69
C TRP A 71 -7.85 1.28 -2.92
N ASP A 72 -8.01 2.44 -2.32
CA ASP A 72 -7.08 3.55 -2.42
C ASP A 72 -6.00 3.43 -1.33
N ALA A 73 -4.73 3.57 -1.71
CA ALA A 73 -3.61 3.36 -0.80
C ALA A 73 -3.06 4.67 -0.23
N TYR A 74 -2.95 4.73 1.09
CA TYR A 74 -2.40 5.85 1.85
C TYR A 74 -1.35 5.36 2.84
N ALA A 75 -0.44 6.24 3.22
CA ALA A 75 0.39 6.02 4.41
C ALA A 75 0.02 7.07 5.45
N ARG A 76 -0.19 6.60 6.68
CA ARG A 76 -0.26 7.43 7.87
C ARG A 76 1.09 7.31 8.57
N VAL A 77 1.87 8.39 8.51
CA VAL A 77 3.20 8.49 9.10
C VAL A 77 3.23 9.79 9.87
N ASP A 78 3.71 9.76 11.12
CA ASP A 78 3.62 10.88 12.06
C ASP A 78 2.16 11.36 12.20
N ASP A 79 1.92 12.67 12.22
CA ASP A 79 0.58 13.27 12.35
C ASP A 79 -0.16 13.43 11.00
N GLY A 80 0.37 12.87 9.90
CA GLY A 80 -0.14 13.09 8.55
C GLY A 80 -0.57 11.82 7.82
N GLU A 81 -1.64 11.93 7.03
CA GLU A 81 -2.02 10.93 6.03
C GLU A 81 -1.70 11.45 4.62
N ARG A 82 -1.02 10.63 3.81
CA ARG A 82 -0.63 10.97 2.45
C ARG A 82 -1.01 9.86 1.48
N ARG A 83 -1.50 10.26 0.31
CA ARG A 83 -1.79 9.33 -0.78
C ARG A 83 -0.47 8.77 -1.33
N LEU A 84 -0.41 7.45 -1.47
CA LEU A 84 0.78 6.80 -2.03
C LEU A 84 0.79 6.91 -3.54
N MET A 85 1.98 7.14 -4.09
CA MET A 85 2.28 6.94 -5.50
C MET A 85 2.86 5.54 -5.71
N PRO A 86 2.66 4.92 -6.89
CA PRO A 86 3.29 3.65 -7.20
C PRO A 86 4.81 3.84 -7.33
N GLY A 87 5.57 2.86 -6.85
CA GLY A 87 6.96 2.65 -7.17
C GLY A 87 7.12 1.48 -8.16
N LEU A 88 8.05 0.58 -7.89
CA LEU A 88 8.19 -0.68 -8.62
C LEU A 88 6.99 -1.61 -8.34
N MET A 89 6.46 -2.26 -9.37
CA MET A 89 5.35 -3.21 -9.23
C MET A 89 5.74 -4.57 -9.80
N ASP A 90 6.07 -5.53 -8.92
CA ASP A 90 6.28 -6.93 -9.30
C ASP A 90 4.97 -7.71 -9.12
N LEU A 91 4.19 -7.78 -10.19
CA LEU A 91 2.84 -8.35 -10.18
C LEU A 91 2.76 -9.72 -10.88
N ARG A 92 3.90 -10.33 -11.19
CA ARG A 92 3.95 -11.59 -11.96
C ARG A 92 3.20 -12.74 -11.30
N ALA A 93 3.13 -12.73 -9.97
CA ALA A 93 2.43 -13.74 -9.17
C ALA A 93 1.08 -13.25 -8.62
N ALA A 94 0.56 -12.11 -9.11
CA ALA A 94 -0.69 -11.55 -8.59
C ALA A 94 -1.88 -12.47 -8.85
N ASP A 95 -2.63 -12.76 -7.79
CA ASP A 95 -3.85 -13.57 -7.82
C ASP A 95 -4.96 -12.88 -7.03
N GLY A 96 -6.08 -12.56 -7.69
CA GLY A 96 -7.25 -11.87 -7.13
C GLY A 96 -7.02 -10.41 -6.65
N ARG A 97 -5.78 -10.00 -6.40
CA ARG A 97 -5.38 -8.70 -5.82
C ARG A 97 -4.28 -8.04 -6.64
N VAL A 98 -4.60 -6.94 -7.32
CA VAL A 98 -3.69 -6.31 -8.28
C VAL A 98 -3.48 -4.83 -7.94
N PRO A 99 -2.30 -4.45 -7.42
CA PRO A 99 -1.85 -3.06 -7.35
C PRO A 99 -1.83 -2.41 -8.74
N TYR A 100 -2.26 -1.16 -8.83
CA TYR A 100 -2.27 -0.42 -10.08
C TYR A 100 -2.10 1.09 -9.86
N GLU A 101 -1.58 1.76 -10.89
CA GLU A 101 -1.54 3.22 -10.97
C GLU A 101 -2.88 3.76 -11.47
N THR A 102 -3.48 4.69 -10.73
CA THR A 102 -4.65 5.43 -11.18
C THR A 102 -4.26 6.49 -12.22
N ARG A 103 -5.24 7.00 -12.98
CA ARG A 103 -5.03 8.12 -13.91
C ARG A 103 -4.38 9.36 -13.27
N HIS A 104 -4.52 9.54 -11.96
CA HIS A 104 -3.95 10.66 -11.22
C HIS A 104 -2.54 10.38 -10.67
N GLY A 105 -1.93 9.25 -11.02
CA GLY A 105 -0.60 8.85 -10.55
C GLY A 105 -0.57 8.29 -9.13
N ASN A 106 -1.73 7.98 -8.55
CA ASN A 106 -1.83 7.41 -7.20
C ASN A 106 -1.90 5.89 -7.25
N LEU A 107 -1.30 5.24 -6.26
CA LEU A 107 -1.42 3.81 -6.03
C LEU A 107 -2.85 3.45 -5.57
N SER A 108 -3.35 2.35 -6.10
CA SER A 108 -4.58 1.69 -5.67
C SER A 108 -4.43 0.18 -5.83
N LEU A 109 -5.32 -0.57 -5.19
CA LEU A 109 -5.43 -2.01 -5.26
C LEU A 109 -6.80 -2.38 -5.85
N ARG A 110 -6.83 -3.28 -6.82
CA ARG A 110 -8.06 -3.91 -7.30
C ARG A 110 -8.20 -5.28 -6.65
N CYS A 111 -9.31 -5.52 -5.97
CA CYS A 111 -9.69 -6.84 -5.49
C CYS A 111 -10.81 -7.40 -6.38
N GLY A 112 -10.56 -8.55 -6.99
CA GLY A 112 -11.53 -9.31 -7.80
C GLY A 112 -11.91 -10.64 -7.15
N LYS A 113 -12.89 -11.32 -7.74
CA LYS A 113 -13.22 -12.72 -7.45
C LYS A 113 -12.17 -13.68 -7.97
#